data_AF-A0A9D1FJV5-F1
#
_entry.id   AF-A0A9D1FJV5-F1
#
_cell.length_a   1.000
_cell.length_b   1.000
_cell.length_c   1.000
_cell.angle_alpha   90.00
_cell.angle_beta   90.00
_cell.angle_gamma   90.00
#
_symmetry.space_group_name_H-M   'P 1'
#
loop_
_entity.id
_entity.type
_entity.pdbx_description
1 polymer ?
#
loop_
_entity_poly.entity_id
_entity_poly.type
_entity_poly.pdbx_seq_one_letter_code
_entity_poly.pdbx_strand_id
1 'polypeptide(L)'
;MQLENVKTLNSDNLKQKVRASRKKKSSKVRFYHSFLTIVLILCVFQISYSALLNISKIVIYQGKIVKSKQLLAAAQKRNSALKKEVENFNSLEKVESIARNNLKMAAKNEVLVIINEPEQLDSEPKTFKDKLVYYFEHKIANKFNLNENSTIAN
;
A
#
# COMPACT_ATOMS: atom_id res chain seq x y z
N MET A 1 -8.75 52.72 -79.30
CA MET A 1 -9.26 52.80 -77.91
C MET A 1 -9.36 51.46 -77.16
N GLN A 2 -9.43 50.29 -77.82
CA GLN A 2 -9.64 49.02 -77.07
C GLN A 2 -8.39 48.44 -76.38
N LEU A 3 -7.17 48.72 -76.87
CA LEU A 3 -5.94 48.11 -76.34
C LEU A 3 -5.54 48.58 -74.92
N GLU A 4 -5.91 49.81 -74.51
CA GLU A 4 -5.57 50.33 -73.18
C GLU A 4 -6.43 49.71 -72.08
N ASN A 5 -7.73 49.52 -72.34
CA ASN A 5 -8.65 48.87 -71.39
C ASN A 5 -8.31 47.40 -71.11
N VAL A 6 -7.78 46.68 -72.11
CA VAL A 6 -7.37 45.27 -71.92
C VAL A 6 -6.11 45.17 -71.05
N LYS A 7 -5.15 46.09 -71.20
CA LYS A 7 -3.93 46.13 -70.38
C LYS A 7 -4.22 46.52 -68.93
N THR A 8 -5.10 47.50 -68.69
CA THR A 8 -5.50 47.90 -67.34
C THR A 8 -6.22 46.78 -66.62
N LEU A 9 -7.22 46.15 -67.26
CA LEU A 9 -7.94 44.98 -66.73
C LEU A 9 -7.02 43.82 -66.36
N ASN A 10 -6.05 43.48 -67.22
CA ASN A 10 -5.12 42.39 -66.95
C ASN A 10 -4.16 42.71 -65.78
N SER A 11 -3.71 43.96 -65.68
CA SER A 11 -2.86 44.43 -64.58
C SER A 11 -3.60 44.45 -63.23
N ASP A 12 -4.88 44.79 -63.22
CA ASP A 12 -5.72 44.80 -62.02
C ASP A 12 -6.07 43.38 -61.57
N ASN A 13 -6.33 42.47 -62.51
CA ASN A 13 -6.48 41.03 -62.22
C ASN A 13 -5.22 40.42 -61.61
N LEU A 14 -4.04 40.78 -62.13
CA LEU A 14 -2.75 40.32 -61.59
C LEU A 14 -2.52 40.88 -60.17
N LYS A 15 -2.78 42.17 -59.94
CA LYS A 15 -2.72 42.80 -58.61
C LYS A 15 -3.69 42.14 -57.63
N GLN A 16 -4.91 41.84 -58.06
CA GLN A 16 -5.91 41.17 -57.23
C GLN A 16 -5.48 39.74 -56.88
N LYS A 17 -4.92 38.99 -57.84
CA LYS A 17 -4.39 37.63 -57.62
C LYS A 17 -3.20 37.61 -56.66
N VAL A 18 -2.30 38.58 -56.76
CA VAL A 18 -1.16 38.75 -55.84
C VAL A 18 -1.64 39.14 -54.43
N ARG A 19 -2.60 40.07 -54.32
CA ARG A 19 -3.21 40.47 -53.03
C ARG A 19 -3.95 39.31 -52.37
N ALA A 20 -4.75 38.55 -53.12
CA ALA A 20 -5.45 37.37 -52.63
C ALA A 20 -4.47 36.29 -52.14
N SER A 21 -3.41 36.03 -52.91
CA SER A 21 -2.34 35.09 -52.52
C SER A 21 -1.59 35.53 -51.26
N ARG A 22 -1.27 36.83 -51.11
CA ARG A 22 -0.68 37.38 -49.88
C ARG A 22 -1.63 37.29 -48.69
N LYS A 23 -2.92 37.59 -48.86
CA LYS A 23 -3.93 37.50 -47.79
C LYS A 23 -4.08 36.05 -47.31
N LYS A 24 -4.09 35.08 -48.23
CA LYS A 24 -4.12 33.64 -47.93
C LYS A 24 -2.85 33.14 -47.23
N LYS A 25 -1.68 33.70 -47.54
CA LYS A 25 -0.42 33.40 -46.81
C LYS A 25 -0.45 33.99 -45.39
N SER A 26 -0.90 35.23 -45.23
CA SER A 26 -1.01 35.90 -43.92
C SER A 26 -2.02 35.21 -42.98
N SER A 27 -3.15 34.72 -43.49
CA SER A 27 -4.14 34.02 -42.67
C SER A 27 -3.63 32.67 -42.16
N LYS A 28 -2.89 31.92 -42.99
CA LYS A 28 -2.23 30.67 -42.58
C LYS A 28 -1.22 30.91 -41.47
N VAL A 29 -0.34 31.90 -41.61
CA VAL A 29 0.68 32.23 -40.59
C VAL A 29 0.04 32.60 -39.25
N ARG A 30 -1.04 33.40 -39.26
CA ARG A 30 -1.79 33.73 -38.04
C ARG A 30 -2.43 32.51 -37.37
N PHE A 31 -2.95 31.57 -38.16
CA PHE A 31 -3.51 30.33 -37.64
C PHE A 31 -2.45 29.46 -36.95
N TYR A 32 -1.26 29.32 -37.55
CA TYR A 32 -0.16 28.57 -36.93
C TYR A 32 0.33 29.21 -35.64
N HIS A 33 0.45 30.54 -35.57
CA HIS A 33 0.81 31.21 -34.31
C HIS A 33 -0.24 30.97 -33.23
N SER A 34 -1.52 31.08 -33.56
CA SER A 34 -2.61 30.85 -32.59
C SER A 34 -2.66 29.39 -32.11
N PHE A 35 -2.42 28.43 -32.99
CA PHE A 35 -2.35 27.02 -32.63
C PHE A 35 -1.11 26.72 -31.77
N LEU A 36 0.05 27.24 -32.17
CA LEU A 36 1.31 27.09 -31.44
C LEU A 36 1.22 27.63 -30.01
N THR A 37 0.54 28.77 -29.81
CA THR A 37 0.34 29.34 -28.47
C THR A 37 -0.49 28.43 -27.57
N ILE A 38 -1.53 27.76 -28.10
CA ILE A 38 -2.35 26.83 -27.31
C ILE A 38 -1.52 25.61 -26.91
N VAL A 39 -0.74 25.07 -27.86
CA VAL A 39 0.17 23.94 -27.59
C VAL A 39 1.21 24.32 -26.53
N LEU A 40 1.76 25.53 -26.60
CA LEU A 40 2.73 26.04 -25.62
C LEU A 40 2.14 26.09 -24.21
N ILE A 41 0.92 26.62 -24.06
CA ILE A 41 0.21 26.70 -22.78
C ILE A 41 -0.04 25.31 -22.20
N LEU A 42 -0.49 24.37 -23.04
CA LEU A 42 -0.68 22.97 -22.62
C LEU A 42 0.63 22.31 -22.20
N CYS A 43 1.74 22.62 -22.87
CA CYS A 43 3.05 22.09 -22.53
C CYS A 43 3.52 22.58 -21.14
N VAL A 44 3.35 23.86 -20.84
CA VAL A 44 3.64 24.43 -19.52
C VAL A 44 2.75 23.80 -18.44
N PHE A 45 1.46 23.62 -18.74
CA PHE A 45 0.51 22.98 -17.83
C PHE A 45 0.90 21.52 -17.54
N GLN A 46 1.28 20.75 -18.56
CA GLN A 46 1.69 19.34 -18.43
C GLN A 46 2.93 19.17 -17.54
N ILE A 47 3.94 20.01 -17.73
CA ILE A 47 5.17 19.97 -16.93
C ILE A 47 4.85 20.33 -15.47
N SER A 48 4.02 21.36 -15.26
CA SER A 48 3.62 21.82 -13.93
C SER A 48 2.82 20.76 -13.17
N TYR A 49 1.85 20.13 -13.84
CA TYR A 49 1.03 19.06 -13.27
C TYR A 49 1.86 17.83 -12.90
N SER A 50 2.82 17.43 -13.75
CA SER A 50 3.74 16.32 -13.43
C SER A 50 4.58 16.62 -12.18
N ALA A 51 5.12 17.82 -12.05
CA ALA A 51 5.90 18.22 -10.88
C ALA A 51 5.05 18.22 -9.60
N LEU A 52 3.83 18.77 -9.67
CA LEU A 52 2.89 18.82 -8.55
C LEU A 52 2.48 17.43 -8.05
N LEU A 53 2.23 16.48 -8.95
CA LEU A 53 1.87 15.11 -8.56
C LEU A 53 3.00 14.41 -7.80
N ASN A 54 4.25 14.62 -8.20
CA ASN A 54 5.41 14.04 -7.51
C ASN A 54 5.62 14.66 -6.12
N ILE A 55 5.47 15.97 -5.99
CA ILE A 55 5.56 16.64 -4.68
C ILE A 55 4.43 16.19 -3.74
N SER A 56 3.23 16.01 -4.29
CA SER A 56 2.05 15.57 -3.52
C SER A 56 2.26 14.17 -2.93
N LYS A 57 2.84 13.26 -3.72
CA LYS A 57 3.20 11.92 -3.24
C LYS A 57 4.20 11.98 -2.09
N ILE A 58 5.24 12.80 -2.20
CA ILE A 58 6.27 12.96 -1.16
C ILE A 58 5.65 13.38 0.18
N VAL A 59 4.78 14.39 0.18
CA VAL A 59 4.12 14.86 1.41
C VAL A 59 3.26 13.75 2.05
N ILE A 60 2.51 13.02 1.23
CA ILE A 60 1.69 11.88 1.70
C ILE A 60 2.58 10.79 2.31
N TYR A 61 3.71 10.45 1.68
CA TYR A 61 4.63 9.44 2.20
C TYR A 61 5.25 9.85 3.54
N GLN A 62 5.62 11.12 3.71
CA GLN A 62 6.13 11.61 4.97
C GLN A 62 5.09 11.47 6.10
N GLY A 63 3.82 11.79 5.83
CA GLY A 63 2.73 11.55 6.79
C GLY A 63 2.59 10.07 7.17
N LYS A 64 2.66 9.16 6.19
CA LYS A 64 2.62 7.70 6.43
C LYS A 64 3.80 7.22 7.27
N ILE A 65 5.01 7.74 7.02
CA ILE A 65 6.21 7.38 7.78
C ILE A 65 6.08 7.83 9.24
N VAL A 66 5.61 9.05 9.49
CA VAL A 66 5.41 9.55 10.86
C VAL A 66 4.39 8.69 11.61
N LYS A 67 3.25 8.40 10.98
CA LYS A 67 2.22 7.53 11.59
C LYS A 67 2.75 6.12 11.86
N SER A 68 3.50 5.54 10.93
CA SER A 68 4.12 4.23 11.09
C SER A 68 5.13 4.21 12.25
N LYS A 69 5.98 5.24 12.37
CA LYS A 69 6.92 5.39 13.49
C LYS A 69 6.20 5.54 14.83
N GLN A 70 5.11 6.30 14.88
CA GLN A 70 4.30 6.44 16.09
C GLN A 70 3.67 5.11 16.51
N LEU A 71 3.14 4.34 15.55
CA LEU A 71 2.58 3.02 15.82
C LEU A 71 3.67 2.04 16.30
N LEU A 72 4.85 2.07 15.69
CA LEU A 72 6.00 1.28 16.11
C LEU A 72 6.40 1.61 17.55
N ALA A 73 6.55 2.89 17.87
CA ALA A 73 6.90 3.34 19.22
C ALA A 73 5.84 2.94 20.25
N ALA A 74 4.55 3.06 19.91
CA ALA A 74 3.45 2.62 20.76
C ALA A 74 3.47 1.10 20.99
N ALA A 75 3.72 0.31 19.95
CA ALA A 75 3.84 -1.14 20.05
C ALA A 75 5.05 -1.57 20.87
N GLN A 76 6.21 -0.94 20.69
CA GLN A 76 7.42 -1.19 21.50
C GLN A 76 7.21 -0.82 22.97
N LYS A 77 6.54 0.31 23.25
CA LYS A 77 6.18 0.69 24.62
C LYS A 77 5.25 -0.32 25.27
N ARG A 78 4.25 -0.83 24.53
CA ARG A 78 3.37 -1.90 25.04
C ARG A 78 4.10 -3.20 25.26
N ASN A 79 4.97 -3.61 24.33
CA ASN A 79 5.74 -4.84 24.46
C ASN A 79 6.70 -4.79 25.66
N SER A 80 7.41 -3.68 25.85
CA SER A 80 8.25 -3.49 27.04
C SER A 80 7.44 -3.44 28.35
N ALA A 81 6.24 -2.83 28.34
CA ALA A 81 5.34 -2.86 29.50
C ALA A 81 4.88 -4.28 29.82
N LEU A 82 4.44 -5.05 28.81
CA LEU A 82 4.02 -6.44 28.97
C LEU A 82 5.16 -7.33 29.46
N LYS A 83 6.38 -7.13 28.95
CA LYS A 83 7.56 -7.87 29.46
C LYS A 83 7.81 -7.59 30.93
N LYS A 84 7.77 -6.32 31.34
CA LYS A 84 7.91 -5.95 32.76
C LYS A 84 6.78 -6.53 33.61
N GLU A 85 5.57 -6.56 33.08
CA GLU A 85 4.42 -7.14 33.76
C GLU A 85 4.58 -8.66 33.93
N VAL A 86 5.00 -9.37 32.89
CA VAL A 86 5.34 -10.80 32.94
C VAL A 86 6.49 -11.06 33.92
N GLU A 87 7.56 -10.28 33.89
CA GLU A 87 8.67 -10.38 34.85
C GLU A 87 8.20 -10.15 36.29
N ASN A 88 7.32 -9.16 36.50
CA ASN A 88 6.73 -8.91 37.81
C ASN A 88 5.82 -10.06 38.25
N PHE A 89 5.02 -10.66 37.36
CA PHE A 89 4.19 -11.83 37.66
C PHE A 89 5.01 -13.08 37.93
N ASN A 90 6.12 -13.27 37.21
CA ASN A 90 7.05 -14.39 37.39
C ASN A 90 8.02 -14.17 38.54
N SER A 91 8.06 -12.98 39.15
CA SER A 91 8.85 -12.76 40.35
C SER A 91 8.31 -13.67 41.46
N LEU A 92 9.16 -14.60 41.91
CA LEU A 92 8.84 -15.57 42.95
C LEU A 92 8.27 -14.88 44.21
N GLU A 93 8.73 -13.66 44.51
CA GLU A 93 8.26 -12.83 45.62
C GLU A 93 6.77 -12.42 45.50
N LYS A 94 6.26 -12.15 44.29
CA LYS A 94 4.83 -11.88 44.09
C LYS A 94 3.99 -13.15 44.11
N VAL A 95 4.48 -14.24 43.51
CA VAL A 95 3.79 -15.54 43.55
C VAL A 95 3.69 -16.04 45.00
N GLU A 96 4.77 -15.93 45.77
CA GLU A 96 4.82 -16.24 47.20
C GLU A 96 3.86 -15.36 48.00
N SER A 97 3.86 -14.04 47.79
CA SER A 97 2.97 -13.14 48.52
C SER A 97 1.49 -13.32 48.14
N ILE A 98 1.16 -13.67 46.89
CA ILE A 98 -0.21 -14.02 46.48
C ILE A 98 -0.65 -15.35 47.10
N ALA A 99 0.21 -16.38 47.09
CA ALA A 99 -0.07 -17.67 47.74
C ALA A 99 -0.22 -17.53 49.26
N ARG A 100 0.56 -16.64 49.88
CA ARG A 100 0.48 -16.40 51.33
C ARG A 100 -0.72 -15.54 51.72
N ASN A 101 -1.08 -14.54 50.91
CA ASN A 101 -2.16 -13.60 51.21
C ASN A 101 -3.54 -14.13 50.81
N ASN A 102 -3.73 -14.58 49.57
CA ASN A 102 -5.06 -15.00 49.08
C ASN A 102 -5.41 -16.44 49.41
N LEU A 103 -4.41 -17.31 49.60
CA LEU A 103 -4.64 -18.73 49.84
C LEU A 103 -4.41 -19.16 51.30
N LYS A 104 -3.71 -18.39 52.14
CA LYS A 104 -3.29 -18.81 53.51
C LYS A 104 -2.60 -20.20 53.54
N MET A 105 -2.01 -20.65 52.42
CA MET A 105 -1.68 -22.06 52.17
C MET A 105 -0.18 -22.41 52.23
N ALA A 106 0.71 -21.50 52.62
CA ALA A 106 2.12 -21.83 52.84
C ALA A 106 2.75 -20.95 53.93
N ALA A 107 3.32 -21.59 54.96
CA ALA A 107 4.22 -20.91 55.89
C ALA A 107 5.55 -20.57 55.19
N LYS A 108 6.41 -19.74 55.81
CA LYS A 108 7.66 -19.18 55.22
C LYS A 108 8.62 -20.22 54.59
N ASN A 109 8.45 -21.52 54.91
CA ASN A 109 9.37 -22.59 54.55
C ASN A 109 8.69 -23.76 53.80
N GLU A 110 7.50 -23.57 53.24
CA GLU A 110 6.74 -24.63 52.55
C GLU A 110 6.52 -24.28 51.08
N VAL A 111 6.68 -25.28 50.19
CA VAL A 111 6.53 -25.14 48.73
C VAL A 111 5.32 -25.97 48.28
N LEU A 112 4.30 -25.32 47.74
CA LEU A 112 3.13 -25.99 47.17
C LEU A 112 3.41 -26.36 45.70
N VAL A 113 3.35 -27.65 45.37
CA VAL A 113 3.53 -28.16 44.00
C VAL A 113 2.15 -28.52 43.44
N ILE A 114 1.69 -27.79 42.42
CA ILE A 114 0.45 -28.10 41.69
C ILE A 114 0.84 -28.94 40.46
N ILE A 115 0.57 -30.25 40.51
CA ILE A 115 0.70 -31.15 39.35
C ILE A 115 -0.65 -31.17 38.64
N ASN A 116 -0.73 -30.54 37.48
CA ASN A 116 -1.89 -30.69 36.61
C ASN A 116 -1.68 -31.97 35.81
N GLU A 117 -2.31 -33.06 36.23
CA GLU A 117 -2.38 -34.25 35.38
C GLU A 117 -3.15 -33.88 34.11
N PRO A 118 -2.62 -34.15 32.91
CA PRO A 118 -3.33 -33.85 31.69
C PRO A 118 -4.58 -34.73 31.65
N GLU A 119 -5.74 -34.10 31.85
CA GLU A 119 -7.04 -34.69 31.59
C GLU A 119 -7.02 -35.19 30.13
N GLN A 120 -7.12 -36.50 29.93
CA GLN A 120 -7.21 -37.09 28.60
C GLN A 120 -8.53 -36.63 27.99
N LEU A 121 -8.46 -35.54 27.23
CA LEU A 121 -9.55 -35.08 26.38
C LEU A 121 -9.65 -36.05 25.20
N ASP A 122 -10.51 -37.06 25.35
CA ASP A 122 -11.13 -37.71 24.18
C ASP A 122 -12.02 -36.66 23.49
N SER A 123 -11.40 -35.87 22.61
CA SER A 123 -12.08 -34.83 21.87
C SER A 123 -12.79 -35.44 20.65
N GLU A 124 -13.95 -36.05 20.87
CA GLU A 124 -14.89 -36.22 19.75
C GLU A 124 -15.35 -34.83 19.27
N PRO A 125 -15.27 -34.52 17.96
CA PRO A 125 -15.59 -33.21 17.44
C PRO A 125 -17.10 -32.94 17.53
N LYS A 126 -17.48 -32.09 18.49
CA LYS A 126 -18.88 -31.74 18.76
C LYS A 126 -19.47 -30.75 17.74
N THR A 127 -18.64 -29.99 17.03
CA THR A 127 -19.10 -28.95 16.06
C THR A 127 -18.69 -29.29 14.62
N PHE A 128 -19.50 -28.88 13.64
CA PHE A 128 -19.23 -29.09 12.21
C PHE A 128 -17.89 -28.51 11.74
N LYS A 129 -17.46 -27.39 12.34
CA LYS A 129 -16.15 -26.78 12.08
C LYS A 129 -15.00 -27.69 12.53
N ASP A 130 -15.14 -28.33 13.68
CA ASP A 130 -14.12 -29.23 14.24
C ASP A 130 -14.02 -30.51 13.42
N LYS A 131 -15.16 -31.04 12.91
CA LYS A 131 -15.16 -32.14 11.95
C LYS A 131 -14.44 -31.78 10.64
N LEU A 132 -14.61 -30.55 10.17
CA LEU A 132 -13.94 -30.06 8.97
C LEU A 132 -12.42 -29.95 9.18
N VAL A 133 -11.97 -29.37 10.28
CA VAL A 133 -10.55 -29.25 10.62
C VAL A 133 -9.93 -30.64 10.76
N TYR A 134 -10.57 -31.54 11.51
CA TYR A 134 -10.12 -32.93 11.66
C TYR A 134 -10.01 -33.66 10.30
N TYR A 135 -11.01 -33.50 9.43
CA TYR A 135 -10.96 -34.08 8.08
C TYR A 135 -9.84 -33.50 7.22
N PHE A 136 -9.59 -32.20 7.32
CA PHE A 136 -8.51 -31.53 6.58
C PHE A 136 -7.14 -31.99 7.05
N GLU A 137 -6.90 -32.01 8.35
CA GLU A 137 -5.63 -32.47 8.92
C GLU A 137 -5.36 -33.93 8.56
N HIS A 138 -6.34 -34.81 8.79
CA HIS A 138 -6.12 -36.24 8.62
C HIS A 138 -6.00 -36.66 7.15
N LYS A 139 -6.63 -35.93 6.22
CA LYS A 139 -6.65 -36.29 4.78
C LYS A 139 -5.61 -35.55 3.95
N ILE A 140 -5.18 -34.35 4.35
CA ILE A 140 -4.12 -33.61 3.66
C ILE A 140 -2.74 -33.94 4.24
N ALA A 141 -2.57 -34.01 5.56
CA ALA A 141 -1.27 -34.29 6.17
C ALA A 141 -0.77 -35.71 5.85
N ASN A 142 -1.67 -36.70 5.84
CA ASN A 142 -1.29 -38.07 5.43
C ASN A 142 -0.94 -38.18 3.95
N LYS A 143 -1.43 -37.26 3.11
CA LYS A 143 -1.08 -37.21 1.68
C LYS A 143 0.32 -36.63 1.45
N PHE A 144 0.80 -35.79 2.36
CA PHE A 144 2.16 -35.22 2.32
C PHE A 144 3.20 -36.12 3.01
N ASN A 145 2.85 -36.83 4.08
CA ASN A 145 3.76 -37.76 4.78
C ASN A 145 4.08 -39.06 4.02
N LEU A 146 3.36 -39.37 2.93
CA LEU A 146 3.64 -40.54 2.08
C LEU A 146 4.75 -40.32 1.02
N ASN A 147 5.35 -39.12 0.96
CA ASN A 147 6.36 -38.79 -0.06
C ASN A 147 7.76 -38.45 0.51
N GLU A 148 8.02 -38.65 1.80
CA GLU A 148 9.37 -38.50 2.39
C GLU A 148 10.10 -39.84 2.58
N ASN A 149 9.39 -40.99 2.59
CA ASN A 149 10.02 -42.31 2.82
C ASN A 149 10.36 -43.10 1.54
N SER A 150 10.23 -42.52 0.34
CA SER A 150 10.54 -43.19 -0.94
C SER A 150 11.83 -42.72 -1.61
N THR A 151 12.59 -41.80 -1.00
CA THR A 151 13.83 -41.24 -1.58
C THR A 151 15.09 -41.56 -0.77
N ILE A 152 15.07 -42.64 0.02
CA ILE A 152 16.27 -43.20 0.67
C ILE A 152 16.25 -44.73 0.52
N ALA A 153 16.28 -45.21 -0.72
CA ALA A 153 16.66 -46.58 -1.06
C ALA A 153 17.06 -46.61 -2.54
N ASN A 154 18.34 -46.29 -2.79
CA ASN A 154 19.20 -46.85 -3.84
C ASN A 154 20.61 -46.23 -3.70
#